data_AF-A0A328DGI9-F1
#
_entry.id   AF-A0A328DGI9-F1
#
_cell.length_a   1.000
_cell.length_b   1.000
_cell.length_c   1.000
_cell.angle_alpha   90.00
_cell.angle_beta   90.00
_cell.angle_gamma   90.00
#
_symmetry.space_group_name_H-M   'P 1'
#
loop_
_entity.id
_entity.type
_entity.pdbx_description
1 polymer ?
#
loop_
_entity_poly.entity_id
_entity_poly.type
_entity_poly.pdbx_seq_one_letter_code
_entity_poly.pdbx_strand_id
1 'polypeptide(L)'
;MAASQFPEDFRCPISLEIMSDPVILSSGHTFDRSSIQRWLHAGNRTCPITNLPLPDPPSIIPNHALRSLISNFAHVSLPVPDRVPDPNALIQILVSKSTPSGSRLTSLDRLTKLCKRDSAIRRRLTESGAVSAVLSCVGADDADSGLQEKALHLLLNLSLDDDNKVGLVAEGVVGKVVAALRGGSGDSRAVAATVLTSLTVVEVNKATIGAYPDAIPSLVWLLWFGNSREKKESATALYSLCSFPENRLRAVENHAVPILIQNSGSGLERAVEVLGLLAKCKEGRQEIMKYGCFLDTLLDFLRNGSSRGVQYALLTINMLCTFSERMCAEAIRRGVFETCFQLLDDENEKVRRNASNLIQVLQGKKGIFSRNGMH
;
A
#
# COMPACT_ATOMS: atom_id res chain seq x y z
N MET A 1 17.63 18.17 -10.38
CA MET A 1 17.62 17.99 -11.84
C MET A 1 18.76 18.81 -12.42
N ALA A 2 19.74 18.17 -13.04
CA ALA A 2 20.62 18.77 -14.02
C ALA A 2 20.75 17.73 -15.13
N ALA A 3 20.31 18.08 -16.34
CA ALA A 3 20.48 17.21 -17.49
C ALA A 3 21.99 17.02 -17.73
N SER A 4 22.45 15.78 -17.79
CA SER A 4 23.82 15.42 -18.13
C SER A 4 24.06 15.76 -19.61
N GLN A 5 24.43 17.00 -19.91
CA GLN A 5 24.86 17.39 -21.24
C GLN A 5 26.28 16.86 -21.50
N PHE A 6 26.45 16.13 -22.60
CA PHE A 6 27.77 15.75 -23.10
C PHE A 6 28.59 17.01 -23.39
N PRO A 7 29.92 17.00 -23.14
CA PRO A 7 30.83 18.06 -23.57
C PRO A 7 30.65 18.40 -25.06
N GLU A 8 30.71 19.67 -25.41
CA GLU A 8 30.59 20.15 -26.79
C GLU A 8 31.66 19.52 -27.72
N ASP A 9 32.83 19.19 -27.18
CA ASP A 9 33.93 18.53 -27.91
C ASP A 9 33.57 17.13 -28.44
N PHE A 10 32.45 16.53 -28.00
CA PHE A 10 31.95 15.25 -28.49
C PHE A 10 30.98 15.38 -29.67
N ARG A 11 30.55 16.59 -30.00
CA ARG A 11 29.63 16.85 -31.10
C ARG A 11 30.39 16.98 -32.41
N CYS A 12 29.81 16.42 -33.47
CA CYS A 12 30.33 16.60 -34.82
C CYS A 12 30.07 18.05 -35.27
N PRO A 13 31.08 18.79 -35.75
CA PRO A 13 30.89 20.18 -36.19
C PRO A 13 30.00 20.35 -37.43
N ILE A 14 29.72 19.26 -38.17
CA ILE A 14 28.80 19.27 -39.33
C ILE A 14 27.36 18.99 -38.89
N SER A 15 27.13 17.89 -38.16
CA SER A 15 25.76 17.45 -37.80
C SER A 15 25.28 17.98 -36.45
N LEU A 16 26.17 18.50 -35.61
CA LEU A 16 25.92 18.93 -34.22
C LEU A 16 25.45 17.81 -33.28
N GLU A 17 25.45 16.57 -33.76
CA GLU A 17 25.14 15.34 -33.02
C GLU A 17 26.42 14.73 -32.41
N ILE A 18 26.26 13.89 -31.38
CA ILE A 18 27.39 13.17 -30.78
C ILE A 18 28.02 12.24 -31.81
N MET A 19 29.35 12.32 -31.94
CA MET A 19 30.10 11.50 -32.88
C MET A 19 30.03 10.02 -32.47
N SER A 20 29.50 9.18 -33.36
CA SER A 20 29.43 7.72 -33.16
C SER A 20 30.71 7.04 -33.63
N ASP A 21 31.30 7.53 -34.73
CA ASP A 21 32.60 7.08 -35.22
C ASP A 21 33.49 8.28 -35.57
N PRO A 22 34.17 8.89 -34.57
CA PRO A 22 34.96 10.09 -34.78
C PRO A 22 36.20 9.82 -35.63
N VAL A 23 36.44 10.67 -36.62
CA VAL A 23 37.58 10.63 -37.54
C VAL A 23 38.23 12.00 -37.67
N ILE A 24 39.55 12.03 -37.76
CA ILE A 24 40.38 13.23 -37.91
C ILE A 24 40.77 13.42 -39.37
N LEU A 25 40.66 14.66 -39.85
CA LEU A 25 41.26 15.10 -41.13
C LEU A 25 42.70 15.56 -40.93
N SER A 26 43.47 15.68 -42.03
CA SER A 26 44.82 16.25 -42.01
C SER A 26 44.90 17.67 -41.40
N SER A 27 43.78 18.40 -41.34
CA SER A 27 43.67 19.69 -40.67
C SER A 27 43.63 19.62 -39.13
N GLY A 28 43.67 18.42 -38.54
CA GLY A 28 43.62 18.19 -37.09
C GLY A 28 42.22 18.22 -36.48
N HIS A 29 41.17 18.49 -37.27
CA HIS A 29 39.79 18.57 -36.78
C HIS A 29 39.08 17.22 -36.88
N THR A 30 38.22 16.93 -35.89
CA THR A 30 37.49 15.67 -35.78
C THR A 30 36.01 15.83 -36.18
N PHE A 31 35.48 14.86 -36.92
CA PHE A 31 34.08 14.81 -37.36
C PHE A 31 33.54 13.39 -37.20
N ASP A 32 32.21 13.21 -37.21
CA ASP A 32 31.64 11.89 -37.41
C ASP A 32 31.92 11.40 -38.84
N ARG A 33 32.34 10.14 -38.98
CA ARG A 33 32.70 9.55 -40.27
C ARG A 33 31.61 9.74 -41.32
N SER A 34 30.34 9.52 -40.96
CA SER A 34 29.23 9.60 -41.91
C SER A 34 29.02 11.02 -42.44
N SER A 35 29.22 12.02 -41.58
CA SER A 35 29.05 13.44 -41.90
C SER A 35 30.17 13.95 -42.79
N ILE A 36 31.43 13.64 -42.47
CA ILE A 36 32.55 14.11 -43.29
C ILE A 36 32.66 13.36 -44.62
N GLN A 37 32.29 12.07 -44.66
CA GLN A 37 32.21 11.35 -45.93
C GLN A 37 31.16 11.95 -46.86
N ARG A 38 29.96 12.28 -46.35
CA ARG A 38 28.94 12.99 -47.14
C ARG A 38 29.43 14.32 -47.69
N TRP A 39 30.14 15.11 -46.89
CA TRP A 39 30.75 16.37 -47.32
C TRP A 39 31.73 16.19 -48.49
N LEU A 40 32.60 15.19 -48.42
CA LEU A 40 33.59 14.89 -49.47
C LEU A 40 32.94 14.27 -50.72
N HIS A 41 31.91 13.43 -50.55
CA HIS A 41 31.16 12.85 -51.66
C HIS A 41 30.33 13.89 -52.44
N ALA A 42 29.93 14.98 -51.79
CA ALA A 42 29.32 16.13 -52.45
C ALA A 42 30.30 16.97 -53.28
N GLY A 43 31.57 16.56 -53.39
CA GLY A 43 32.60 17.20 -54.21
C GLY A 43 33.42 18.26 -53.48
N ASN A 44 33.17 18.50 -52.18
CA ASN A 44 33.94 19.48 -51.41
C ASN A 44 35.36 18.96 -51.14
N ARG A 45 36.36 19.84 -51.30
CA ARG A 45 37.79 19.54 -51.11
C ARG A 45 38.45 20.40 -50.03
N THR A 46 37.66 20.98 -49.15
CA THR A 46 38.12 21.82 -48.04
C THR A 46 37.68 21.26 -46.69
N CYS A 47 38.43 21.59 -45.64
CA CYS A 47 38.04 21.31 -44.26
C CYS A 47 36.79 22.15 -43.90
N PRO A 48 35.70 21.56 -43.38
CA PRO A 48 34.46 22.29 -43.05
C PRO A 48 34.62 23.42 -42.02
N ILE A 49 35.67 23.39 -41.20
CA ILE A 49 35.90 24.36 -40.12
C ILE A 49 36.86 25.45 -40.56
N THR A 50 37.98 25.07 -41.16
CA THR A 50 39.06 26.03 -41.52
C THR A 50 38.95 26.55 -42.95
N ASN A 51 38.10 25.95 -43.78
CA ASN A 51 37.99 26.22 -45.22
C ASN A 51 39.30 26.06 -46.02
N LEU A 52 40.33 25.45 -45.43
CA LEU A 52 41.60 25.18 -46.09
C LEU A 52 41.49 23.93 -46.99
N PRO A 53 42.20 23.89 -48.13
CA PRO A 53 42.20 22.75 -49.03
C PRO A 53 42.77 21.49 -48.35
N LEU A 54 42.13 20.35 -48.60
CA LEU A 54 42.56 19.05 -48.13
C LEU A 54 43.51 18.40 -49.17
N PRO A 55 44.45 17.54 -48.73
CA PRO A 55 45.24 16.71 -49.63
C PRO A 55 44.36 15.84 -50.53
N ASP A 56 44.87 15.51 -51.74
CA ASP A 56 44.21 14.59 -52.66
C ASP A 56 45.04 13.29 -52.77
N PRO A 57 44.53 12.13 -52.30
CA PRO A 57 43.21 11.90 -51.71
C PRO A 57 43.11 12.37 -50.25
N PRO A 58 41.89 12.75 -49.78
CA PRO A 58 41.69 13.19 -48.40
C PRO A 58 41.92 12.05 -47.42
N SER A 59 42.81 12.25 -46.44
CA SER A 59 43.07 11.28 -45.38
C SER A 59 42.02 11.40 -44.27
N ILE A 60 41.35 10.28 -43.98
CA ILE A 60 40.36 10.17 -42.90
C ILE A 60 40.88 9.15 -41.90
N ILE A 61 41.44 9.62 -40.80
CA ILE A 61 42.11 8.79 -39.80
C ILE A 61 41.15 8.54 -38.64
N PRO A 62 40.88 7.28 -38.22
CA PRO A 62 40.05 7.02 -37.04
C PRO A 62 40.61 7.65 -35.77
N ASN A 63 39.78 8.36 -35.00
CA ASN A 63 40.14 8.88 -33.68
C ASN A 63 39.71 7.89 -32.59
N HIS A 64 40.47 6.81 -32.43
CA HIS A 64 40.16 5.76 -31.46
C HIS A 64 40.13 6.27 -30.01
N ALA A 65 40.95 7.27 -29.68
CA ALA A 65 41.00 7.87 -28.35
C ALA A 65 39.69 8.62 -28.04
N LEU A 66 39.23 9.49 -28.95
CA LEU A 66 37.96 10.20 -28.77
C LEU A 66 36.77 9.24 -28.79
N ARG A 67 36.79 8.22 -29.66
CA ARG A 67 35.76 7.17 -29.67
C ARG A 67 35.67 6.45 -28.33
N SER A 68 36.81 6.15 -27.72
CA SER A 68 36.87 5.53 -26.38
C SER A 68 36.39 6.48 -25.29
N LEU A 69 36.74 7.78 -25.37
CA LEU A 69 36.27 8.80 -24.42
C LEU A 69 34.76 9.02 -24.49
N ILE A 70 34.18 9.12 -25.70
CA ILE A 70 32.74 9.26 -25.90
C ILE A 70 32.00 8.02 -25.38
N SER A 71 32.51 6.82 -25.69
CA SER A 71 31.95 5.57 -25.18
C SER A 71 32.04 5.47 -23.65
N ASN A 72 33.18 5.80 -23.05
CA ASN A 72 33.34 5.81 -21.59
C ASN A 72 32.47 6.89 -20.92
N PHE A 73 32.33 8.07 -21.52
CA PHE A 73 31.46 9.12 -20.99
C PHE A 73 29.99 8.71 -21.06
N ALA A 74 29.56 8.02 -22.12
CA ALA A 74 28.26 7.39 -22.18
C ALA A 74 28.09 6.32 -21.08
N HIS A 75 29.13 5.52 -20.78
CA HIS A 75 29.09 4.54 -19.68
C HIS A 75 29.09 5.16 -18.27
N VAL A 76 29.68 6.34 -18.08
CA VAL A 76 29.68 7.08 -16.81
C VAL A 76 28.40 7.90 -16.63
N SER A 77 27.76 8.31 -17.72
CA SER A 77 26.54 9.14 -17.71
C SER A 77 25.24 8.35 -17.87
N LEU A 78 25.31 7.07 -18.26
CA LEU A 78 24.20 6.14 -18.16
C LEU A 78 24.16 5.58 -16.73
N PRO A 79 23.00 5.58 -16.06
CA PRO A 79 22.84 4.71 -14.90
C PRO A 79 23.14 3.29 -15.38
N VAL A 80 24.15 2.66 -14.78
CA VAL A 80 24.42 1.22 -14.93
C VAL A 80 23.06 0.51 -14.87
N PRO A 81 22.66 -0.31 -15.86
CA PRO A 81 21.48 -1.13 -15.67
C PRO A 81 21.76 -1.98 -14.44
N ASP A 82 21.01 -1.73 -13.36
CA ASP A 82 21.10 -2.45 -12.09
C ASP A 82 21.40 -3.91 -12.41
N ARG A 83 22.64 -4.39 -12.17
CA ARG A 83 22.87 -5.83 -12.07
C ARG A 83 21.90 -6.27 -11.00
N VAL A 84 20.84 -6.99 -11.39
CA VAL A 84 19.85 -7.54 -10.46
C VAL A 84 20.66 -8.19 -9.34
N PRO A 85 20.68 -7.60 -8.14
CA PRO A 85 21.59 -8.07 -7.11
C PRO A 85 21.18 -9.49 -6.73
N ASP A 86 22.13 -10.41 -6.71
CA ASP A 86 21.87 -11.82 -6.42
C ASP A 86 21.07 -11.92 -5.10
N PRO A 87 19.82 -12.42 -5.12
CA PRO A 87 19.00 -12.53 -3.92
C PRO A 87 19.71 -13.29 -2.80
N ASN A 88 20.53 -14.29 -3.13
CA ASN A 88 21.24 -15.09 -2.13
C ASN A 88 22.31 -14.27 -1.40
N ALA A 89 23.06 -13.42 -2.12
CA ALA A 89 24.01 -12.50 -1.51
C ALA A 89 23.31 -11.50 -0.57
N LEU A 90 22.14 -10.98 -0.98
CA LEU A 90 21.35 -10.08 -0.13
C LEU A 90 20.81 -10.78 1.13
N ILE A 91 20.36 -12.03 1.01
CA ILE A 91 19.92 -12.85 2.14
C ILE A 91 21.07 -13.06 3.12
N GLN A 92 22.28 -13.39 2.63
CA GLN A 92 23.46 -13.58 3.48
C GLN A 92 23.81 -12.31 4.27
N ILE A 93 23.67 -11.13 3.66
CA ILE A 93 23.88 -9.84 4.34
C ILE A 93 22.86 -9.64 5.48
N LEU A 94 21.60 -10.04 5.29
CA LEU A 94 20.56 -9.96 6.33
C LEU A 94 20.76 -10.95 7.48
N VAL A 95 21.16 -12.19 7.16
CA VAL A 95 21.32 -13.27 8.14
C VAL A 95 22.57 -13.07 9.00
N SER A 96 23.62 -12.46 8.44
CA SER A 96 24.86 -12.18 9.18
C SER A 96 24.64 -11.14 10.28
N LYS A 97 24.87 -11.56 11.54
CA LYS A 97 24.77 -10.70 12.73
C LYS A 97 25.85 -9.61 12.79
N SER A 98 26.96 -9.80 12.08
CA SER A 98 28.10 -8.88 12.05
C SER A 98 27.91 -7.70 11.08
N THR A 99 26.81 -7.70 10.32
CA THR A 99 26.55 -6.73 9.27
C THR A 99 26.07 -5.38 9.86
N PRO A 100 26.67 -4.24 9.48
CA PRO A 100 26.18 -2.92 9.86
C PRO A 100 24.72 -2.68 9.44
N SER A 101 23.97 -1.91 10.24
CA SER A 101 22.57 -1.57 9.94
C SER A 101 22.36 -0.97 8.54
N GLY A 102 23.27 -0.10 8.07
CA GLY A 102 23.16 0.49 6.73
C GLY A 102 23.20 -0.53 5.58
N SER A 103 24.01 -1.59 5.72
CA SER A 103 24.09 -2.68 4.73
C SER A 103 22.85 -3.59 4.78
N ARG A 104 22.31 -3.83 5.98
CA ARG A 104 21.03 -4.54 6.15
C ARG A 104 19.87 -3.75 5.53
N LEU A 105 19.81 -2.44 5.78
CA LEU A 105 18.82 -1.53 5.21
C LEU A 105 18.84 -1.56 3.68
N THR A 106 20.04 -1.47 3.09
CA THR A 106 20.23 -1.53 1.63
C THR A 106 19.76 -2.88 1.06
N SER A 107 20.02 -3.97 1.78
CA SER A 107 19.60 -5.32 1.38
C SER A 107 18.08 -5.49 1.45
N LEU A 108 17.44 -4.99 2.51
CA LEU A 108 15.98 -4.96 2.64
C LEU A 108 15.34 -4.17 1.50
N ASP A 109 15.85 -2.98 1.18
CA ASP A 109 15.29 -2.14 0.11
C ASP A 109 15.39 -2.82 -1.27
N ARG A 110 16.53 -3.45 -1.56
CA ARG A 110 16.74 -4.21 -2.81
C ARG A 110 15.84 -5.44 -2.88
N LEU A 111 15.78 -6.26 -1.84
CA LEU A 111 14.90 -7.43 -1.78
C LEU A 111 13.42 -7.04 -1.90
N THR A 112 13.02 -5.93 -1.28
CA THR A 112 11.66 -5.38 -1.37
C THR A 112 11.32 -5.06 -2.83
N LYS A 113 12.22 -4.42 -3.57
CA LYS A 113 12.02 -4.11 -5.00
C LYS A 113 11.91 -5.38 -5.86
N LEU A 114 12.71 -6.40 -5.57
CA LEU A 114 12.67 -7.68 -6.30
C LEU A 114 11.36 -8.44 -6.05
N CYS A 115 10.91 -8.53 -4.79
CA CYS A 115 9.68 -9.24 -4.41
C CYS A 115 8.41 -8.64 -5.02
N LYS A 116 8.41 -7.31 -5.27
CA LYS A 116 7.28 -6.63 -5.90
C LYS A 116 7.03 -7.11 -7.33
N ARG A 117 8.05 -7.58 -8.03
CA ARG A 117 7.99 -7.92 -9.46
C ARG A 117 7.93 -9.42 -9.72
N ASP A 118 8.32 -10.25 -8.75
CA ASP A 118 8.52 -11.68 -8.97
C ASP A 118 8.04 -12.52 -7.78
N SER A 119 7.06 -13.41 -8.03
CA SER A 119 6.53 -14.36 -7.05
C SER A 119 7.48 -15.52 -6.74
N ALA A 120 8.35 -15.91 -7.67
CA ALA A 120 9.35 -16.93 -7.42
C ALA A 120 10.40 -16.46 -6.39
N ILE A 121 10.76 -15.17 -6.41
CA ILE A 121 11.67 -14.59 -5.41
C ILE A 121 11.02 -14.60 -4.01
N ARG A 122 9.71 -14.33 -3.91
CA ARG A 122 9.00 -14.40 -2.62
C ARG A 122 9.06 -15.79 -2.01
N ARG A 123 8.79 -16.84 -2.80
CA ARG A 123 8.87 -18.24 -2.35
C ARG A 123 10.28 -18.64 -1.95
N ARG A 124 11.29 -18.26 -2.74
CA ARG A 124 12.70 -18.50 -2.40
C ARG A 124 13.10 -17.84 -1.06
N LEU A 125 12.59 -16.65 -0.76
CA LEU A 125 12.89 -15.98 0.50
C LEU A 125 12.25 -16.67 1.70
N THR A 126 11.03 -17.20 1.54
CA THR A 126 10.38 -17.97 2.61
C THR A 126 11.07 -19.32 2.83
N GLU A 127 11.57 -19.97 1.79
CA GLU A 127 12.29 -21.25 1.86
C GLU A 127 13.76 -21.13 2.34
N SER A 128 14.39 -19.97 2.19
CA SER A 128 15.83 -19.77 2.49
C SER A 128 16.13 -19.36 3.94
N GLY A 129 15.13 -19.35 4.83
CA GLY A 129 15.27 -18.90 6.23
C GLY A 129 15.44 -17.39 6.38
N ALA A 130 15.30 -16.61 5.29
CA ALA A 130 15.42 -15.16 5.31
C ALA A 130 14.34 -14.49 6.18
N VAL A 131 13.18 -15.14 6.36
CA VAL A 131 12.06 -14.66 7.19
C VAL A 131 12.52 -14.37 8.61
N SER A 132 13.30 -15.26 9.24
CA SER A 132 13.80 -15.05 10.61
C SER A 132 14.69 -13.80 10.71
N ALA A 133 15.55 -13.57 9.71
CA ALA A 133 16.37 -12.37 9.65
C ALA A 133 15.53 -11.10 9.46
N VAL A 134 14.51 -11.14 8.59
CA VAL A 134 13.56 -10.04 8.41
C VAL A 134 12.81 -9.75 9.72
N LEU A 135 12.34 -10.77 10.43
CA LEU A 135 11.66 -10.64 11.71
C LEU A 135 12.55 -10.05 12.80
N SER A 136 13.85 -10.37 12.79
CA SER A 136 14.81 -9.73 13.69
C SER A 136 14.94 -8.23 13.43
N CYS A 137 14.86 -7.81 12.16
CA CYS A 137 14.90 -6.40 11.76
C CYS A 137 13.58 -5.66 12.08
N VAL A 138 12.43 -6.34 12.00
CA VAL A 138 11.14 -5.76 12.45
C VAL A 138 11.16 -5.49 13.95
N GLY A 139 11.81 -6.35 14.73
CA GLY A 139 11.94 -6.19 16.18
C GLY A 139 13.12 -5.34 16.64
N ALA A 140 13.79 -4.60 15.75
CA ALA A 140 14.86 -3.70 16.13
C ALA A 140 14.32 -2.49 16.92
N ASP A 141 15.10 -2.00 17.87
CA ASP A 141 14.75 -0.84 18.72
C ASP A 141 14.55 0.44 17.91
N ASP A 142 13.84 1.41 18.50
CA ASP A 142 13.44 2.70 17.90
C ASP A 142 14.58 3.52 17.25
N ALA A 143 15.84 3.27 17.65
CA ALA A 143 17.01 3.93 17.09
C ALA A 143 17.22 3.66 15.58
N ASP A 144 16.60 2.61 15.03
CA ASP A 144 16.72 2.22 13.61
C ASP A 144 15.34 2.10 12.94
N SER A 145 14.50 3.13 13.11
CA SER A 145 13.14 3.19 12.54
C SER A 145 13.09 2.93 11.03
N GLY A 146 14.11 3.34 10.28
CA GLY A 146 14.23 3.05 8.86
C GLY A 146 14.41 1.55 8.56
N LEU A 147 15.14 0.82 9.39
CA LEU A 147 15.32 -0.63 9.24
C LEU A 147 14.03 -1.39 9.52
N GLN A 148 13.32 -1.04 10.59
CA GLN A 148 12.02 -1.63 10.93
C GLN A 148 11.00 -1.41 9.80
N GLU A 149 10.88 -0.19 9.29
CA GLU A 149 9.95 0.15 8.20
C GLU A 149 10.23 -0.68 6.93
N LYS A 150 11.51 -0.76 6.51
CA LYS A 150 11.90 -1.55 5.33
C LYS A 150 11.67 -3.04 5.52
N ALA A 151 11.89 -3.56 6.73
CA ALA A 151 11.61 -4.96 7.06
C ALA A 151 10.10 -5.27 7.00
N LEU A 152 9.26 -4.38 7.53
CA LEU A 152 7.80 -4.50 7.45
C LEU A 152 7.31 -4.47 5.99
N HIS A 153 7.90 -3.63 5.14
CA HIS A 153 7.57 -3.60 3.72
C HIS A 153 7.97 -4.88 2.96
N LEU A 154 9.14 -5.45 3.26
CA LEU A 154 9.51 -6.74 2.70
C LEU A 154 8.55 -7.82 3.15
N LEU A 155 8.22 -7.85 4.45
CA LEU A 155 7.25 -8.79 5.02
C LEU A 155 5.88 -8.67 4.37
N LEU A 156 5.39 -7.45 4.12
CA LEU A 156 4.14 -7.21 3.41
C LEU A 156 4.18 -7.79 2.00
N ASN A 157 5.29 -7.63 1.27
CA ASN A 157 5.41 -8.25 -0.06
C ASN A 157 5.40 -9.77 0.02
N LEU A 158 6.07 -10.37 1.01
CA LEU A 158 6.05 -11.83 1.22
C LEU A 158 4.63 -12.33 1.52
N SER A 159 3.85 -11.56 2.27
CA SER A 159 2.46 -11.89 2.60
C SER A 159 1.50 -11.65 1.43
N LEU A 160 1.91 -11.09 0.29
CA LEU A 160 1.05 -11.03 -0.91
C LEU A 160 0.84 -12.41 -1.54
N ASP A 161 1.72 -13.36 -1.26
CA ASP A 161 1.57 -14.75 -1.68
C ASP A 161 0.67 -15.51 -0.70
N ASP A 162 -0.41 -16.15 -1.15
CA ASP A 162 -1.35 -16.86 -0.27
C ASP A 162 -0.72 -18.08 0.39
N ASP A 163 0.15 -18.79 -0.33
CA ASP A 163 0.85 -19.98 0.17
C ASP A 163 1.80 -19.66 1.33
N ASN A 164 2.32 -18.42 1.39
CA ASN A 164 3.23 -18.00 2.44
C ASN A 164 2.52 -17.60 3.74
N LYS A 165 1.23 -17.23 3.71
CA LYS A 165 0.56 -16.56 4.85
C LYS A 165 0.52 -17.40 6.12
N VAL A 166 0.27 -18.71 6.00
CA VAL A 166 0.23 -19.62 7.16
C VAL A 166 1.63 -19.86 7.70
N GLY A 167 2.61 -20.10 6.82
CA GLY A 167 4.01 -20.29 7.21
C GLY A 167 4.58 -19.06 7.92
N LEU A 168 4.27 -17.85 7.42
CA LEU A 168 4.64 -16.60 8.07
C LEU A 168 4.10 -16.47 9.50
N VAL A 169 2.83 -16.85 9.73
CA VAL A 169 2.26 -16.85 11.08
C VAL A 169 2.95 -17.89 11.98
N ALA A 170 3.26 -19.08 11.46
CA ALA A 170 3.98 -20.13 12.19
C ALA A 170 5.41 -19.70 12.58
N GLU A 171 6.08 -18.90 11.73
CA GLU A 171 7.40 -18.30 11.99
C GLU A 171 7.38 -17.16 13.04
N GLY A 172 6.21 -16.85 13.62
CA GLY A 172 6.10 -15.86 14.70
C GLY A 172 5.99 -14.41 14.24
N VAL A 173 5.59 -14.18 12.98
CA VAL A 173 5.36 -12.83 12.41
C VAL A 173 4.43 -11.98 13.28
N VAL A 174 3.37 -12.59 13.83
CA VAL A 174 2.32 -11.87 14.57
C VAL A 174 2.91 -11.07 15.73
N GLY A 175 3.79 -11.69 16.53
CA GLY A 175 4.38 -11.02 17.68
C GLY A 175 5.26 -9.82 17.31
N LYS A 176 6.06 -9.94 16.25
CA LYS A 176 6.92 -8.85 15.78
C LYS A 176 6.11 -7.70 15.19
N VAL A 177 5.05 -8.01 14.44
CA VAL A 177 4.16 -7.00 13.85
C VAL A 177 3.35 -6.29 14.94
N VAL A 178 2.87 -7.01 15.96
CA VAL A 178 2.16 -6.40 17.10
C VAL A 178 3.10 -5.52 17.93
N ALA A 179 4.35 -5.93 18.14
CA ALA A 179 5.35 -5.06 18.77
C ALA A 179 5.58 -3.76 17.97
N ALA A 180 5.68 -3.87 16.63
CA ALA A 180 5.79 -2.69 15.76
C ALA A 180 4.55 -1.80 15.79
N LEU A 181 3.34 -2.36 15.92
CA LEU A 181 2.09 -1.59 16.12
C LEU A 181 2.12 -0.76 17.41
N ARG A 182 2.77 -1.24 18.47
CA ARG A 182 2.82 -0.57 19.78
C ARG A 182 3.91 0.49 19.85
N GLY A 183 5.11 0.15 19.38
CA GLY A 183 6.31 0.97 19.58
C GLY A 183 6.81 1.70 18.34
N GLY A 184 6.41 1.29 17.13
CA GLY A 184 7.02 1.80 15.90
C GLY A 184 6.64 3.25 15.56
N SER A 185 7.36 3.79 14.56
CA SER A 185 7.02 5.07 13.93
C SER A 185 5.62 5.05 13.32
N GLY A 186 5.02 6.23 13.08
CA GLY A 186 3.68 6.29 12.48
C GLY A 186 3.56 5.54 11.14
N ASP A 187 4.61 5.58 10.32
CA ASP A 187 4.67 4.81 9.07
C ASP A 187 4.82 3.30 9.33
N SER A 188 5.68 2.90 10.27
CA SER A 188 5.82 1.50 10.65
C SER A 188 4.52 0.91 11.22
N ARG A 189 3.80 1.66 12.06
CA ARG A 189 2.50 1.24 12.61
C ARG A 189 1.46 1.08 11.50
N ALA A 190 1.40 2.01 10.54
CA ALA A 190 0.51 1.89 9.39
C ALA A 190 0.82 0.64 8.55
N VAL A 191 2.09 0.41 8.21
CA VAL A 191 2.50 -0.77 7.42
C VAL A 191 2.26 -2.07 8.20
N ALA A 192 2.51 -2.09 9.51
CA ALA A 192 2.23 -3.23 10.37
C ALA A 192 0.75 -3.61 10.37
N ALA A 193 -0.16 -2.62 10.40
CA ALA A 193 -1.60 -2.87 10.27
C ALA A 193 -1.96 -3.45 8.88
N THR A 194 -1.32 -2.98 7.81
CA THR A 194 -1.48 -3.53 6.46
C THR A 194 -0.96 -4.99 6.38
N VAL A 195 0.15 -5.32 7.05
CA VAL A 195 0.66 -6.70 7.13
C VAL A 195 -0.36 -7.60 7.82
N LEU A 196 -0.93 -7.19 8.96
CA LEU A 196 -2.00 -7.97 9.62
C LEU A 196 -3.18 -8.18 8.67
N THR A 197 -3.64 -7.11 7.99
CA THR A 197 -4.72 -7.20 7.00
C THR A 197 -4.41 -8.26 5.93
N SER A 198 -3.19 -8.24 5.37
CA SER A 198 -2.77 -9.20 4.35
C SER A 198 -2.77 -10.65 4.87
N LEU A 199 -2.30 -10.89 6.09
CA LEU A 199 -2.28 -12.22 6.69
C LEU A 199 -3.67 -12.76 7.02
N THR A 200 -4.63 -11.88 7.36
CA THR A 200 -6.02 -12.26 7.67
C THR A 200 -6.86 -12.70 6.48
N VAL A 201 -6.33 -12.67 5.25
CA VAL A 201 -7.02 -13.25 4.08
C VAL A 201 -7.34 -14.73 4.30
N VAL A 202 -6.47 -15.44 5.04
CA VAL A 202 -6.66 -16.84 5.43
C VAL A 202 -7.47 -16.92 6.73
N GLU A 203 -8.57 -17.69 6.74
CA GLU A 203 -9.46 -17.81 7.91
C GLU A 203 -8.75 -18.27 9.18
N VAL A 204 -7.86 -19.28 9.10
CA VAL A 204 -7.09 -19.81 10.24
C VAL A 204 -6.22 -18.72 10.89
N ASN A 205 -5.70 -17.79 10.08
CA ASN A 205 -4.91 -16.67 10.58
C ASN A 205 -5.78 -15.65 11.34
N LYS A 206 -7.05 -15.47 10.97
CA LYS A 206 -7.94 -14.53 11.69
C LYS A 206 -8.14 -14.93 13.14
N ALA A 207 -8.36 -16.22 13.40
CA ALA A 207 -8.50 -16.74 14.75
C ALA A 207 -7.21 -16.55 15.56
N THR A 208 -6.07 -16.91 14.96
CA THR A 208 -4.74 -16.83 15.60
C THR A 208 -4.34 -15.38 15.90
N ILE A 209 -4.45 -14.48 14.92
CA ILE A 209 -4.08 -13.07 15.07
C ILE A 209 -5.05 -12.36 16.03
N GLY A 210 -6.35 -12.62 15.91
CA GLY A 210 -7.34 -11.96 16.77
C GLY A 210 -7.29 -12.40 18.23
N ALA A 211 -6.82 -13.62 18.51
CA ALA A 211 -6.54 -14.09 19.86
C ALA A 211 -5.16 -13.67 20.39
N TYR A 212 -4.29 -13.11 19.55
CA TYR A 212 -2.94 -12.72 19.96
C TYR A 212 -2.99 -11.51 20.91
N PRO A 213 -2.27 -11.55 22.06
CA PRO A 213 -2.25 -10.43 23.01
C PRO A 213 -1.88 -9.11 22.34
N ASP A 214 -2.58 -8.04 22.71
CA ASP A 214 -2.38 -6.69 22.18
C ASP A 214 -2.65 -6.49 20.67
N ALA A 215 -2.99 -7.51 19.88
CA ALA A 215 -3.27 -7.32 18.45
C ALA A 215 -4.48 -6.39 18.22
N ILE A 216 -5.65 -6.76 18.74
CA ILE A 216 -6.85 -5.93 18.69
C ILE A 216 -6.68 -4.63 19.52
N PRO A 217 -6.19 -4.67 20.77
CA PRO A 217 -5.95 -3.45 21.56
C PRO A 217 -5.10 -2.40 20.83
N SER A 218 -4.01 -2.81 20.17
CA SER A 218 -3.13 -1.88 19.46
C SER A 218 -3.81 -1.25 18.25
N LEU A 219 -4.62 -2.01 17.51
CA LEU A 219 -5.41 -1.47 16.39
C LEU A 219 -6.47 -0.47 16.87
N VAL A 220 -7.12 -0.76 18.00
CA VAL A 220 -8.09 0.17 18.61
C VAL A 220 -7.40 1.44 19.12
N TRP A 221 -6.21 1.31 19.71
CA TRP A 221 -5.40 2.45 20.12
C TRP A 221 -5.02 3.35 18.94
N LEU A 222 -4.61 2.77 17.81
CA LEU A 222 -4.32 3.52 16.58
C LEU A 222 -5.56 4.21 16.00
N LEU A 223 -6.75 3.60 16.11
CA LEU A 223 -7.99 4.27 15.74
C LEU A 223 -8.27 5.51 16.60
N TRP A 224 -7.82 5.51 17.85
CA TRP A 224 -8.03 6.64 18.75
C TRP A 224 -6.98 7.74 18.54
N PHE A 225 -5.70 7.39 18.62
CA PHE A 225 -4.59 8.34 18.69
C PHE A 225 -3.76 8.47 17.41
N GLY A 226 -3.94 7.58 16.43
CA GLY A 226 -3.16 7.57 15.20
C GLY A 226 -3.50 8.74 14.27
N ASN A 227 -2.61 8.98 13.30
CA ASN A 227 -2.86 9.90 12.20
C ASN A 227 -3.86 9.31 11.17
N SER A 228 -4.22 10.08 10.14
CA SER A 228 -5.21 9.65 9.13
C SER A 228 -4.86 8.32 8.46
N ARG A 229 -3.58 8.09 8.12
CA ARG A 229 -3.10 6.84 7.51
C ARG A 229 -3.22 5.68 8.49
N GLU A 230 -2.72 5.85 9.72
CA GLU A 230 -2.77 4.83 10.77
C GLU A 230 -4.21 4.40 11.09
N LYS A 231 -5.13 5.36 11.22
CA LYS A 231 -6.56 5.09 11.46
C LYS A 231 -7.18 4.28 10.32
N LYS A 232 -6.90 4.64 9.07
CA LYS A 232 -7.42 3.93 7.89
C LYS A 232 -6.93 2.48 7.82
N GLU A 233 -5.63 2.27 7.99
CA GLU A 233 -5.06 0.92 7.96
C GLU A 233 -5.55 0.08 9.15
N SER A 234 -5.66 0.69 10.34
CA SER A 234 -6.16 0.01 11.54
C SER A 234 -7.62 -0.39 11.43
N ALA A 235 -8.48 0.49 10.88
CA ALA A 235 -9.88 0.16 10.61
C ALA A 235 -9.99 -1.01 9.63
N THR A 236 -9.11 -1.07 8.63
CA THR A 236 -9.10 -2.13 7.62
C THR A 236 -8.65 -3.46 8.21
N ALA A 237 -7.59 -3.45 9.03
CA ALA A 237 -7.15 -4.64 9.76
C ALA A 237 -8.24 -5.16 10.72
N LEU A 238 -8.90 -4.25 11.46
CA LEU A 238 -9.96 -4.60 12.40
C LEU A 238 -11.20 -5.17 11.67
N TYR A 239 -11.55 -4.63 10.50
CA TYR A 239 -12.60 -5.18 9.64
C TYR A 239 -12.29 -6.62 9.23
N SER A 240 -11.09 -6.87 8.73
CA SER A 240 -10.68 -8.22 8.30
C SER A 240 -10.67 -9.21 9.46
N LEU A 241 -10.17 -8.81 10.64
CA LEU A 241 -10.20 -9.64 11.85
C LEU A 241 -11.62 -9.92 12.34
N CYS A 242 -12.49 -8.91 12.41
CA CYS A 242 -13.87 -9.04 12.92
C CYS A 242 -14.82 -9.74 11.95
N SER A 243 -14.37 -10.05 10.73
CA SER A 243 -15.11 -10.97 9.86
C SER A 243 -15.25 -12.34 10.51
N PHE A 244 -14.26 -12.76 11.32
CA PHE A 244 -14.31 -13.94 12.18
C PHE A 244 -15.13 -13.65 13.46
N PRO A 245 -16.18 -14.45 13.78
CA PRO A 245 -17.15 -14.14 14.85
C PRO A 245 -16.54 -13.86 16.23
N GLU A 246 -15.58 -14.66 16.67
CA GLU A 246 -14.98 -14.62 18.00
C GLU A 246 -14.19 -13.33 18.23
N ASN A 247 -13.65 -12.74 17.15
CA ASN A 247 -12.92 -11.48 17.22
C ASN A 247 -13.84 -10.27 17.42
N ARG A 248 -15.13 -10.40 17.13
CA ARG A 248 -16.11 -9.32 17.35
C ARG A 248 -16.25 -9.05 18.85
N LEU A 249 -16.38 -10.11 19.65
CA LEU A 249 -16.44 -10.00 21.11
C LEU A 249 -15.16 -9.35 21.65
N ARG A 250 -13.99 -9.85 21.23
CA ARG A 250 -12.70 -9.28 21.63
C ARG A 250 -12.57 -7.79 21.31
N ALA A 251 -13.04 -7.35 20.13
CA ALA A 251 -13.04 -5.93 19.77
C ALA A 251 -13.98 -5.10 20.67
N VAL A 252 -15.16 -5.62 21.00
CA VAL A 252 -16.11 -4.96 21.90
C VAL A 252 -15.53 -4.84 23.32
N GLU A 253 -14.93 -5.90 23.85
CA GLU A 253 -14.28 -5.93 25.17
C GLU A 253 -13.11 -4.94 25.27
N ASN A 254 -12.46 -4.63 24.14
CA ASN A 254 -11.39 -3.64 24.04
C ASN A 254 -11.88 -2.25 23.63
N HIS A 255 -13.15 -1.92 23.92
CA HIS A 255 -13.75 -0.60 23.71
C HIS A 255 -13.69 -0.08 22.26
N ALA A 256 -13.68 -0.96 21.26
CA ALA A 256 -13.64 -0.53 19.87
C ALA A 256 -14.88 0.29 19.46
N VAL A 257 -16.05 0.01 20.02
CA VAL A 257 -17.34 0.61 19.61
C VAL A 257 -17.35 2.15 19.74
N PRO A 258 -17.10 2.78 20.90
CA PRO A 258 -17.09 4.24 21.01
C PRO A 258 -16.10 4.90 20.05
N ILE A 259 -14.91 4.31 19.91
CA ILE A 259 -13.83 4.83 19.07
C ILE A 259 -14.23 4.74 17.59
N LEU A 260 -14.87 3.65 17.18
CA LEU A 260 -15.39 3.48 15.82
C LEU A 260 -16.52 4.46 15.53
N ILE A 261 -17.46 4.70 16.45
CA ILE A 261 -18.52 5.70 16.28
C ILE A 261 -17.91 7.10 16.07
N GLN A 262 -16.92 7.48 16.87
CA GLN A 262 -16.21 8.75 16.71
C GLN A 262 -15.51 8.85 15.33
N ASN A 263 -14.81 7.79 14.92
CA ASN A 263 -14.12 7.77 13.62
C ASN A 263 -15.12 7.79 12.44
N SER A 264 -16.23 7.08 12.55
CA SER A 264 -17.32 7.14 11.56
C SER A 264 -17.88 8.56 11.45
N GLY A 265 -18.09 9.26 12.57
CA GLY A 265 -18.53 10.65 12.58
C GLY A 265 -17.54 11.62 11.92
N SER A 266 -16.26 11.27 11.87
CA SER A 266 -15.23 12.01 11.11
C SER A 266 -15.15 11.64 9.63
N GLY A 267 -16.05 10.79 9.13
CA GLY A 267 -16.10 10.35 7.73
C GLY A 267 -15.30 9.08 7.41
N LEU A 268 -14.75 8.37 8.41
CA LEU A 268 -14.02 7.12 8.16
C LEU A 268 -14.99 5.98 7.85
N GLU A 269 -15.31 5.78 6.56
CA GLU A 269 -16.29 4.78 6.11
C GLU A 269 -15.96 3.36 6.60
N ARG A 270 -14.68 2.98 6.63
CA ARG A 270 -14.28 1.66 7.12
C ARG A 270 -14.73 1.40 8.56
N ALA A 271 -14.80 2.43 9.41
CA ALA A 271 -15.28 2.29 10.77
C ALA A 271 -16.77 1.89 10.82
N VAL A 272 -17.60 2.38 9.88
CA VAL A 272 -19.01 1.97 9.75
C VAL A 272 -19.11 0.50 9.38
N GLU A 273 -18.23 0.03 8.49
CA GLU A 273 -18.20 -1.38 8.12
C GLU A 273 -17.85 -2.29 9.32
N VAL A 274 -16.90 -1.87 10.15
CA VAL A 274 -16.55 -2.60 11.38
C VAL A 274 -17.74 -2.59 12.34
N LEU A 275 -18.40 -1.46 12.57
CA LEU A 275 -19.60 -1.38 13.41
C LEU A 275 -20.70 -2.35 12.95
N GLY A 276 -20.92 -2.46 11.64
CA GLY A 276 -21.88 -3.43 11.10
C GLY A 276 -21.48 -4.89 11.28
N LEU A 277 -20.18 -5.21 11.35
CA LEU A 277 -19.71 -6.53 11.77
C LEU A 277 -19.94 -6.77 13.27
N LEU A 278 -19.63 -5.78 14.12
CA LEU A 278 -19.83 -5.88 15.57
C LEU A 278 -21.31 -6.00 15.94
N ALA A 279 -22.21 -5.33 15.22
CA ALA A 279 -23.66 -5.46 15.43
C ALA A 279 -24.21 -6.89 15.18
N LYS A 280 -23.43 -7.78 14.55
CA LYS A 280 -23.81 -9.19 14.38
C LYS A 280 -23.75 -9.97 15.70
N CYS A 281 -22.94 -9.57 16.70
CA CYS A 281 -22.95 -10.18 18.03
C CYS A 281 -23.81 -9.39 19.03
N LYS A 282 -24.29 -10.06 20.09
CA LYS A 282 -25.20 -9.48 21.08
C LYS A 282 -24.53 -8.33 21.84
N GLU A 283 -23.29 -8.55 22.25
CA GLU A 283 -22.47 -7.63 23.03
C GLU A 283 -22.19 -6.36 22.23
N GLY A 284 -21.87 -6.51 20.94
CA GLY A 284 -21.68 -5.36 20.04
C GLY A 284 -22.95 -4.52 19.89
N ARG A 285 -24.13 -5.15 19.75
CA ARG A 285 -25.41 -4.40 19.72
C ARG A 285 -25.65 -3.64 21.01
N GLN A 286 -25.48 -4.31 22.15
CA GLN A 286 -25.69 -3.70 23.46
C GLN A 286 -24.77 -2.50 23.67
N GLU A 287 -23.50 -2.62 23.27
CA GLU A 287 -22.53 -1.53 23.39
C GLU A 287 -22.86 -0.36 22.46
N ILE A 288 -23.17 -0.62 21.19
CA ILE A 288 -23.55 0.44 20.22
C ILE A 288 -24.75 1.25 20.75
N MET A 289 -25.76 0.58 21.29
CA MET A 289 -26.98 1.23 21.80
C MET A 289 -26.76 2.15 23.01
N LYS A 290 -25.60 2.09 23.69
CA LYS A 290 -25.26 3.03 24.77
C LYS A 290 -24.98 4.45 24.24
N TYR A 291 -24.63 4.59 22.96
CA TYR A 291 -24.15 5.85 22.38
C TYR A 291 -25.18 6.47 21.45
N GLY A 292 -26.14 7.24 21.97
CA GLY A 292 -27.27 7.76 21.17
C GLY A 292 -26.93 8.54 19.88
N CYS A 293 -25.72 9.10 19.77
CA CYS A 293 -25.25 9.78 18.55
C CYS A 293 -24.97 8.84 17.36
N PHE A 294 -24.86 7.52 17.57
CA PHE A 294 -24.48 6.60 16.49
C PHE A 294 -25.47 6.64 15.32
N LEU A 295 -26.77 6.85 15.61
CA LEU A 295 -27.82 6.79 14.59
C LEU A 295 -27.74 7.98 13.62
N ASP A 296 -27.32 9.16 14.09
CA ASP A 296 -27.06 10.31 13.22
C ASP A 296 -25.96 10.01 12.23
N THR A 297 -24.86 9.47 12.74
CA THR A 297 -23.74 9.06 11.90
C THR A 297 -24.19 8.05 10.84
N LEU A 298 -24.97 7.03 11.21
CA LEU A 298 -25.45 6.05 10.23
C LEU A 298 -26.41 6.67 9.20
N LEU A 299 -27.29 7.59 9.61
CA LEU A 299 -28.19 8.31 8.70
C LEU A 299 -27.42 9.18 7.70
N ASP A 300 -26.35 9.84 8.12
CA ASP A 300 -25.48 10.59 7.23
C ASP A 300 -24.84 9.68 6.17
N PHE A 301 -24.41 8.48 6.56
CA PHE A 301 -23.93 7.48 5.61
C PHE A 301 -25.02 6.93 4.69
N LEU A 302 -26.27 6.79 5.14
CA LEU A 302 -27.38 6.39 4.26
C LEU A 302 -27.65 7.42 3.16
N ARG A 303 -27.43 8.70 3.44
CA ARG A 303 -27.71 9.80 2.51
C ARG A 303 -26.53 10.11 1.59
N ASN A 304 -25.31 10.07 2.14
CA ASN A 304 -24.12 10.62 1.49
C ASN A 304 -22.96 9.60 1.35
N GLY A 305 -23.12 8.38 1.87
CA GLY A 305 -22.05 7.37 1.88
C GLY A 305 -21.87 6.67 0.53
N SER A 306 -20.77 5.92 0.38
CA SER A 306 -20.61 5.03 -0.77
C SER A 306 -21.64 3.90 -0.73
N SER A 307 -21.84 3.16 -1.84
CA SER A 307 -22.72 1.98 -1.82
C SER A 307 -22.33 0.95 -0.75
N ARG A 308 -21.04 0.87 -0.36
CA ARG A 308 -20.60 0.01 0.74
C ARG A 308 -20.94 0.60 2.10
N GLY A 309 -20.70 1.89 2.29
CA GLY A 309 -21.07 2.62 3.50
C GLY A 309 -22.57 2.50 3.79
N VAL A 310 -23.42 2.74 2.77
CA VAL A 310 -24.88 2.58 2.84
C VAL A 310 -25.26 1.15 3.22
N GLN A 311 -24.68 0.14 2.56
CA GLN A 311 -24.96 -1.28 2.87
C GLN A 311 -24.68 -1.62 4.34
N TYR A 312 -23.54 -1.17 4.88
CA TYR A 312 -23.17 -1.44 6.26
C TYR A 312 -23.95 -0.60 7.28
N ALA A 313 -24.32 0.63 6.94
CA ALA A 313 -25.23 1.44 7.75
C ALA A 313 -26.61 0.77 7.85
N LEU A 314 -27.21 0.36 6.73
CA LEU A 314 -28.47 -0.40 6.70
C LEU A 314 -28.37 -1.69 7.52
N LEU A 315 -27.30 -2.47 7.33
CA LEU A 315 -27.05 -3.69 8.09
C LEU A 315 -27.03 -3.42 9.60
N THR A 316 -26.29 -2.39 10.02
CA THR A 316 -26.15 -2.02 11.43
C THR A 316 -27.50 -1.65 12.02
N ILE A 317 -28.24 -0.73 11.39
CA ILE A 317 -29.55 -0.30 11.87
C ILE A 317 -30.52 -1.48 11.92
N ASN A 318 -30.53 -2.33 10.89
CA ASN A 318 -31.38 -3.52 10.84
C ASN A 318 -31.08 -4.50 11.97
N MET A 319 -29.81 -4.77 12.24
CA MET A 319 -29.41 -5.63 13.37
C MET A 319 -29.88 -5.04 14.70
N LEU A 320 -29.76 -3.72 14.91
CA LEU A 320 -30.20 -3.10 16.16
C LEU A 320 -31.73 -3.10 16.31
N CYS A 321 -32.46 -2.75 15.25
CA CYS A 321 -33.92 -2.71 15.23
C CYS A 321 -34.54 -4.10 15.43
N THR A 322 -33.96 -5.14 14.82
CA THR A 322 -34.44 -6.52 14.96
C THR A 322 -34.51 -6.97 16.42
N PHE A 323 -33.59 -6.49 17.27
CA PHE A 323 -33.47 -6.90 18.68
C PHE A 323 -33.87 -5.80 19.68
N SER A 324 -34.41 -4.65 19.25
CA SER A 324 -34.78 -3.56 20.14
C SER A 324 -35.93 -2.72 19.60
N GLU A 325 -37.10 -2.81 20.24
CA GLU A 325 -38.28 -2.02 19.87
C GLU A 325 -38.08 -0.53 20.12
N ARG A 326 -37.38 -0.18 21.21
CA ARG A 326 -36.97 1.20 21.48
C ARG A 326 -36.12 1.75 20.33
N MET A 327 -35.23 0.93 19.77
CA MET A 327 -34.42 1.31 18.62
C MET A 327 -35.26 1.48 17.36
N CYS A 328 -36.25 0.61 17.10
CA CYS A 328 -37.19 0.80 15.99
C CYS A 328 -37.93 2.13 16.09
N ALA A 329 -38.46 2.46 17.27
CA ALA A 329 -39.18 3.71 17.51
C ALA A 329 -38.27 4.93 17.29
N GLU A 330 -37.02 4.86 17.76
CA GLU A 330 -36.00 5.89 17.50
C GLU A 330 -35.71 6.01 16.00
N ALA A 331 -35.41 4.91 15.31
CA ALA A 331 -35.11 4.89 13.88
C ALA A 331 -36.25 5.50 13.04
N ILE A 332 -37.51 5.17 13.35
CA ILE A 332 -38.68 5.77 12.69
C ILE A 332 -38.73 7.28 12.95
N ARG A 333 -38.59 7.71 14.21
CA ARG A 333 -38.64 9.13 14.57
C ARG A 333 -37.55 9.96 13.89
N ARG A 334 -36.40 9.35 13.62
CA ARG A 334 -35.25 10.01 12.97
C ARG A 334 -35.28 9.93 11.44
N GLY A 335 -36.35 9.39 10.86
CA GLY A 335 -36.54 9.38 9.41
C GLY A 335 -35.84 8.24 8.67
N VAL A 336 -35.40 7.18 9.37
CA VAL A 336 -34.77 6.01 8.74
C VAL A 336 -35.73 5.35 7.76
N PHE A 337 -37.02 5.30 8.10
CA PHE A 337 -38.04 4.66 7.30
C PHE A 337 -38.16 5.30 5.91
N GLU A 338 -38.34 6.61 5.86
CA GLU A 338 -38.43 7.42 4.65
C GLU A 338 -37.14 7.34 3.83
N THR A 339 -35.98 7.39 4.50
CA THR A 339 -34.67 7.20 3.85
C THR A 339 -34.57 5.84 3.17
N CYS A 340 -35.06 4.76 3.81
CA CYS A 340 -35.04 3.42 3.22
C CYS A 340 -35.96 3.31 1.99
N PHE A 341 -37.10 4.01 1.96
CA PHE A 341 -37.97 4.03 0.78
C PHE A 341 -37.28 4.64 -0.43
N GLN A 342 -36.52 5.72 -0.24
CA GLN A 342 -35.73 6.32 -1.31
C GLN A 342 -34.66 5.36 -1.86
N LEU A 343 -34.08 4.53 -0.99
CA LEU A 343 -33.07 3.52 -1.36
C LEU A 343 -33.65 2.28 -2.06
N LEU A 344 -34.98 2.16 -2.21
CA LEU A 344 -35.59 1.06 -2.97
C LEU A 344 -35.36 1.18 -4.49
N ASP A 345 -35.09 2.39 -4.98
CA ASP A 345 -34.81 2.66 -6.39
C ASP A 345 -33.29 2.76 -6.69
N ASP A 346 -32.43 2.50 -5.70
CA ASP A 346 -30.97 2.53 -5.84
C ASP A 346 -30.49 1.51 -6.89
N GLU A 347 -29.49 1.83 -7.72
CA GLU A 347 -28.98 0.91 -8.75
C GLU A 347 -28.35 -0.38 -8.17
N ASN A 348 -27.84 -0.32 -6.94
CA ASN A 348 -27.19 -1.44 -6.26
C ASN A 348 -28.21 -2.40 -5.61
N GLU A 349 -28.29 -3.62 -6.13
CA GLU A 349 -29.22 -4.65 -5.63
C GLU A 349 -29.07 -4.94 -4.13
N LYS A 350 -27.85 -4.92 -3.59
CA LYS A 350 -27.62 -5.19 -2.16
C LYS A 350 -28.15 -4.05 -1.29
N VAL A 351 -28.06 -2.80 -1.76
CA VAL A 351 -28.64 -1.64 -1.07
C VAL A 351 -30.16 -1.77 -1.03
N ARG A 352 -30.80 -1.99 -2.19
CA ARG A 352 -32.26 -2.18 -2.29
C ARG A 352 -32.75 -3.30 -1.37
N ARG A 353 -32.07 -4.47 -1.40
CA ARG A 353 -32.43 -5.62 -0.57
C ARG A 353 -32.31 -5.31 0.92
N ASN A 354 -31.22 -4.66 1.35
CA ASN A 354 -31.02 -4.31 2.75
C ASN A 354 -32.04 -3.25 3.22
N ALA A 355 -32.37 -2.27 2.37
CA ALA A 355 -33.38 -1.25 2.66
C ALA A 355 -34.77 -1.88 2.81
N SER A 356 -35.15 -2.77 1.88
CA SER A 356 -36.41 -3.53 1.95
C SER A 356 -36.53 -4.36 3.23
N ASN A 357 -35.47 -5.08 3.60
CA ASN A 357 -35.45 -5.84 4.86
C ASN A 357 -35.66 -4.94 6.09
N LEU A 358 -34.98 -3.80 6.13
CA LEU A 358 -35.12 -2.85 7.24
C LEU A 358 -36.54 -2.25 7.29
N ILE A 359 -37.14 -1.92 6.14
CA ILE A 359 -38.54 -1.47 6.07
C ILE A 359 -39.47 -2.52 6.70
N GLN A 360 -39.32 -3.80 6.35
CA GLN A 360 -40.15 -4.87 6.91
C GLN A 360 -40.01 -4.98 8.43
N VAL A 361 -38.78 -4.88 8.96
CA VAL A 361 -38.54 -4.88 10.41
C VAL A 361 -39.22 -3.69 11.09
N LEU A 362 -39.12 -2.49 10.49
CA LEU A 362 -39.75 -1.29 11.04
C LEU A 362 -41.29 -1.36 10.95
N GLN A 363 -41.86 -1.89 9.87
CA GLN A 363 -43.32 -2.05 9.69
C GLN A 363 -43.92 -3.08 10.64
N GLY A 364 -43.28 -4.26 10.77
CA GLY A 364 -43.72 -5.32 11.67
C GLY A 364 -43.80 -4.86 13.13
N LYS A 365 -42.96 -3.90 13.52
CA LYS A 365 -42.98 -3.26 14.85
C LYS A 365 -43.92 -2.04 14.92
N LYS A 366 -44.11 -1.29 13.83
CA LYS A 366 -45.05 -0.16 13.76
C LYS A 366 -46.50 -0.59 14.06
N GLY A 367 -46.92 -1.77 13.61
CA GLY A 367 -48.23 -2.35 13.92
C GLY A 367 -48.46 -2.65 15.41
N ILE A 368 -47.39 -2.81 16.20
CA ILE A 368 -47.46 -3.02 17.66
C ILE A 368 -47.66 -1.67 18.38
N PHE A 369 -46.96 -0.61 17.94
CA PHE A 369 -47.11 0.73 18.51
C PHE A 369 -48.49 1.33 18.25
N SER A 370 -49.10 1.07 17.08
CA SER A 370 -50.48 1.49 16.80
C SER A 370 -51.54 0.71 17.60
N ARG A 371 -51.23 -0.50 18.10
CA ARG A 371 -52.13 -1.29 18.95
C ARG A 371 -51.97 -0.99 20.44
N ASN A 372 -50.76 -0.65 20.90
CA ASN A 372 -50.47 -0.36 22.31
C ASN A 372 -50.56 1.14 22.68
N GLY A 373 -50.86 2.02 21.72
CA GLY A 373 -51.12 3.45 21.94
C GLY A 373 -52.59 3.80 22.23
N MET A 374 -53.46 2.79 22.38
CA MET A 374 -54.80 2.94 22.95
C MET A 374 -54.80 2.28 24.32
N HIS A 375 -54.26 2.96 25.35
CA HIS A 375 -54.70 2.87 26.74
C HIS A 375 -54.06 3.97 27.58
#